data_AF-A0A3E3EBR5-F1
#
_entry.id   AF-A0A3E3EBR5-F1
#
_cell.length_a   1.000
_cell.length_b   1.000
_cell.length_c   1.000
_cell.angle_alpha   90.00
_cell.angle_beta   90.00
_cell.angle_gamma   90.00
#
_symmetry.space_group_name_H-M   'P 1'
#
loop_
_entity.id
_entity.type
_entity.pdbx_description
1 polymer ?
#
loop_
_entity_poly.entity_id
_entity_poly.type
_entity_poly.pdbx_seq_one_letter_code
_entity_poly.pdbx_strand_id
1 'polypeptide(L)' 'MSVIYKKATTREQVIKYIRDLDIYHIKKHGTVLVLPFTDKETKKLIVKELKRLGIYNKVKIVETNDVKKMYHKTIKDRAN' A
#
# COMPACT_ATOMS: atom_id res chain seq x y z
N MET A 1 -0.45 13.98 -0.66
CA MET A 1 -0.59 12.56 -0.27
C MET A 1 -0.08 11.71 -1.42
N SER A 2 0.96 10.90 -1.21
CA SER A 2 1.58 10.09 -2.27
C SER A 2 0.81 8.80 -2.54
N VAL A 3 0.82 8.32 -3.78
CA VAL A 3 0.32 6.98 -4.17
C VAL A 3 1.53 6.15 -4.51
N ILE A 4 1.73 5.05 -3.81
CA ILE A 4 2.87 4.16 -4.07
C ILE A 4 2.34 2.89 -4.73
N TYR A 5 2.95 2.55 -5.87
CA TYR A 5 2.62 1.38 -6.68
C TYR A 5 3.82 0.45 -6.77
N LYS A 6 3.60 -0.84 -6.51
CA LYS A 6 4.53 -1.89 -6.92
C LYS A 6 3.76 -3.18 -7.16
N LYS A 7 4.04 -3.84 -8.28
CA LYS A 7 3.51 -5.17 -8.59
C LYS A 7 4.25 -6.20 -7.73
N ALA A 8 3.84 -6.38 -6.48
CA ALA A 8 4.35 -7.44 -5.63
C ALA A 8 3.51 -8.70 -5.83
N THR A 9 4.14 -9.77 -6.32
CA THR A 9 3.47 -11.02 -6.72
C THR A 9 3.57 -12.12 -5.66
N THR A 10 4.46 -11.98 -4.68
CA THR A 10 4.64 -12.95 -3.59
C THR A 10 4.56 -12.29 -2.20
N ARG A 11 4.22 -13.08 -1.17
CA ARG A 11 4.13 -12.64 0.23
C ARG A 11 5.40 -11.93 0.71
N GLU A 12 6.57 -12.49 0.41
CA GLU A 12 7.86 -11.94 0.80
C GLU A 12 8.13 -10.57 0.14
N GLN A 13 7.79 -10.43 -1.14
CA GLN A 13 7.93 -9.17 -1.86
C GLN A 13 7.06 -8.08 -1.25
N VAL A 14 5.83 -8.43 -0.83
CA VAL A 14 4.92 -7.49 -0.17
C VAL A 14 5.47 -7.04 1.18
N ILE A 15 5.97 -7.96 2.01
CA ILE A 15 6.53 -7.63 3.33
C ILE A 15 7.79 -6.78 3.18
N LYS A 16 8.71 -7.17 2.29
CA LYS A 16 9.92 -6.39 2.01
C LYS A 16 9.57 -4.99 1.57
N TYR A 17 8.61 -4.87 0.67
CA TYR A 17 8.12 -3.58 0.20
C TYR A 17 7.58 -2.69 1.33
N ILE A 18 6.78 -3.22 2.25
CA ILE A 18 6.25 -2.46 3.39
C ILE A 18 7.38 -1.97 4.30
N ARG A 19 8.42 -2.78 4.48
CA ARG A 19 9.60 -2.43 5.30
C ARG A 19 10.48 -1.36 4.64
N ASP A 20 10.54 -1.35 3.31
CA ASP A 20 11.29 -0.36 2.52
C ASP A 20 10.55 0.97 2.33
N LEU A 21 9.32 1.11 2.85
CA LEU A 21 8.57 2.35 2.75
C LEU A 21 9.25 3.49 3.53
N ASP A 22 9.19 4.70 2.98
CA ASP A 22 9.58 5.90 3.71
C ASP A 22 8.57 6.21 4.82
N ILE A 23 8.84 5.65 6.01
CA ILE A 23 8.01 5.78 7.20
C ILE A 23 7.84 7.25 7.57
N TYR A 24 8.89 8.07 7.44
CA TYR A 24 8.85 9.47 7.85
C TYR A 24 7.89 10.26 6.96
N HIS A 25 7.97 10.08 5.64
CA HIS A 25 7.05 10.69 4.70
C HIS A 25 5.61 10.23 4.94
N ILE A 26 5.39 8.92 5.17
CA ILE A 26 4.05 8.38 5.41
C ILE A 26 3.44 8.91 6.70
N LYS A 27 4.21 9.00 7.79
CA LYS A 27 3.71 9.58 9.05
C LYS A 27 3.26 11.02 8.86
N LYS A 28 4.02 11.81 8.09
CA LYS A 28 3.76 13.23 7.85
C LYS A 28 2.59 13.49 6.89
N HIS A 29 2.50 12.73 5.80
CA HIS A 29 1.59 13.06 4.68
C HIS A 29 0.51 12.01 4.38
N GLY A 30 0.59 10.83 5.01
CA GLY A 30 -0.23 9.69 4.66
C GLY A 30 0.11 9.12 3.28
N THR A 31 -0.37 7.90 3.01
CA THR A 31 -0.16 7.25 1.72
C THR A 31 -1.33 6.34 1.34
N VAL A 32 -1.42 6.03 0.06
CA VAL A 32 -2.32 5.00 -0.46
C VAL A 32 -1.47 3.88 -1.03
N LEU A 33 -1.74 2.67 -0.56
CA LEU A 33 -1.01 1.47 -0.88
C LEU A 33 -1.94 0.58 -1.69
N VAL A 34 -1.70 0.52 -3.00
CA VAL A 34 -2.52 -0.23 -3.94
C VAL A 34 -1.89 -1.59 -4.15
N LEU A 35 -2.62 -2.66 -3.83
CA LEU A 35 -2.11 -4.02 -3.89
C LEU A 35 -3.00 -4.88 -4.79
N PRO A 36 -2.39 -5.89 -5.48
CA PRO A 36 -3.18 -6.95 -6.09
C PRO A 36 -4.01 -7.67 -5.03
N PHE A 37 -5.10 -8.32 -5.43
CA PHE A 37 -5.91 -9.14 -4.53
C PHE A 37 -5.02 -10.10 -3.73
N THR A 38 -4.92 -9.85 -2.43
CA THR A 38 -4.15 -10.68 -1.50
C THR A 38 -5.09 -11.56 -0.72
N ASP A 39 -4.72 -12.83 -0.52
CA ASP A 39 -5.43 -13.73 0.38
C ASP A 39 -5.52 -13.14 1.81
N LYS A 40 -6.50 -13.62 2.60
CA LYS A 40 -6.75 -13.13 3.95
C LYS A 40 -5.52 -13.19 4.87
N GLU A 41 -4.65 -14.19 4.71
CA GLU A 41 -3.45 -14.32 5.54
C GLU A 41 -2.42 -13.26 5.19
N THR A 42 -2.18 -13.04 3.89
CA THR A 42 -1.29 -11.98 3.40
C THR A 42 -1.79 -10.61 3.86
N LYS A 43 -3.10 -10.35 3.81
CA LYS A 43 -3.68 -9.10 4.33
C LYS A 43 -3.41 -8.92 5.82
N LYS A 44 -3.56 -9.97 6.63
CA LYS A 44 -3.24 -9.92 8.07
C LYS A 44 -1.76 -9.58 8.31
N LEU A 45 -0.84 -10.17 7.53
CA LEU A 45 0.59 -9.88 7.61
C LEU A 45 0.89 -8.41 7.30
N ILE A 46 0.30 -7.87 6.23
CA ILE A 46 0.44 -6.46 5.84
C ILE A 46 -0.02 -5.54 6.96
N VAL A 47 -1.22 -5.78 7.50
CA VAL A 47 -1.77 -4.97 8.60
C VAL A 47 -0.86 -5.07 9.83
N LYS A 48 -0.34 -6.25 10.16
CA LYS A 48 0.57 -6.46 11.28
C LYS A 48 1.86 -5.66 11.12
N GLU A 49 2.48 -5.70 9.95
CA GLU A 49 3.71 -4.93 9.67
C GLU A 49 3.44 -3.42 9.69
N LEU A 50 2.37 -2.94 9.07
CA LEU A 50 2.00 -1.51 9.10
C LEU A 50 1.72 -1.00 10.52
N LYS A 51 1.11 -1.84 11.38
CA LYS A 51 0.92 -1.53 12.81
C LYS A 51 2.25 -1.49 13.56
N ARG A 52 3.15 -2.46 13.30
CA ARG A 52 4.50 -2.50 13.88
C ARG A 52 5.32 -1.25 13.53
N LEU A 53 5.18 -0.75 12.31
CA LEU A 53 5.82 0.49 11.85
C LEU A 53 5.11 1.77 12.34
N GLY A 54 3.95 1.65 12.99
CA GLY A 54 3.17 2.78 13.50
C GLY A 54 2.56 3.67 12.41
N ILE A 55 2.36 3.13 11.20
CA ILE A 55 1.83 3.88 10.04
C ILE A 55 0.47 3.39 9.57
N TYR A 56 -0.08 2.34 10.16
CA TYR A 56 -1.36 1.74 9.74
C TYR A 56 -2.48 2.77 9.55
N ASN A 57 -2.67 3.68 10.51
CA ASN A 57 -3.72 4.71 10.45
C ASN A 57 -3.46 5.82 9.41
N LYS A 58 -2.24 5.87 8.85
CA LYS A 58 -1.82 6.81 7.81
C LYS A 58 -1.78 6.16 6.41
N VAL A 59 -2.06 4.86 6.32
CA VAL A 59 -2.03 4.09 5.07
C VAL A 59 -3.45 3.64 4.71
N LYS A 60 -3.92 4.06 3.53
CA LYS A 60 -5.15 3.50 2.94
C LYS A 60 -4.79 2.35 2.02
N ILE A 61 -5.23 1.14 2.34
CA ILE A 61 -5.01 -0.05 1.51
C ILE A 61 -6.15 -0.14 0.48
N VAL A 62 -5.81 -0.27 -0.80
CA VAL A 62 -6.76 -0.46 -1.89
C VAL A 62 -6.43 -1.79 -2.58
N GLU A 63 -7.38 -2.72 -2.51
CA GLU A 63 -7.28 -4.04 -3.14
C GLU A 63 -7.90 -3.98 -4.54
N THR A 64 -7.21 -4.53 -5.54
CA THR A 64 -7.72 -4.56 -6.92
C THR A 64 -7.10 -5.70 -7.72
N ASN A 65 -7.89 -6.31 -8.62
CA ASN A 65 -7.35 -7.27 -9.60
C ASN A 65 -6.56 -6.57 -10.71
N ASP A 66 -6.77 -5.26 -10.88
CA ASP A 66 -6.22 -4.47 -11.97
C ASP A 66 -5.43 -3.26 -11.42
N VAL A 67 -4.30 -3.59 -10.80
CA VAL A 67 -3.46 -2.65 -10.02
C VAL A 67 -3.00 -1.46 -10.87
N LYS A 68 -2.68 -1.69 -12.14
CA LYS A 68 -2.24 -0.64 -13.07
C LYS A 68 -3.38 0.33 -13.38
N LYS A 69 -4.59 -0.19 -13.62
CA LYS A 69 -5.79 0.63 -13.89
C LYS A 69 -6.19 1.45 -12.67
N MET A 70 -6.14 0.86 -11.48
CA MET A 70 -6.50 1.54 -10.24
C MET A 70 -5.48 2.62 -9.85
N TYR A 71 -4.19 2.38 -10.08
CA TYR A 71 -3.15 3.41 -9.89
C TYR A 71 -3.43 4.66 -10.74
N HIS A 72 -3.67 4.48 -12.04
CA HIS A 72 -3.98 5.59 -12.95
C HIS A 72 -5.27 6.30 -12.54
N LYS A 73 -6.31 5.56 -12.15
CA LYS A 73 -7.56 6.15 -11.66
C LYS A 73 -7.34 6.96 -10.38
N THR A 74 -6.59 6.42 -9.41
CA THR A 74 -6.34 7.09 -8.11
C THR A 74 -5.51 8.36 -8.26
N ILE A 75 -4.64 8.44 -9.26
CA ILE A 75 -3.93 9.68 -9.60
C ILE A 75 -4.86 10.66 -10.31
N LYS A 76 -5.66 10.19 -11.26
CA LYS A 76 -6.55 11.03 -12.07
C LYS A 76 -7.69 11.66 -11.23
N ASP A 77 -8.28 10.90 -10.30
CA ASP A 77 -9.29 11.37 -9.34
C ASP A 77 -8.75 12.38 -8.31
N ARG A 78 -7.43 12.60 -8.24
CA ARG A 78 -6.80 13.60 -7.37
C ARG A 78 -6.32 14.86 -8.08
N ALA A 79 -6.25 14.81 -9.41
CA ALA A 79 -5.84 15.94 -10.25
C ALA A 79 -7.04 16.82 -10.67
N ASN A 80 -8.26 16.32 -10.48
CA ASN A 80 -9.51 17.09 -10.52
C ASN A 80 -9.92 17.49 -9.10
#